data_AF-A0A920CZQ6-F1
#
_entry.id   AF-A0A920CZQ6-F1
#
_cell.length_a   1.000
_cell.length_b   1.000
_cell.length_c   1.000
_cell.angle_alpha   90.00
_cell.angle_beta   90.00
_cell.angle_gamma   90.00
#
_symmetry.space_group_name_H-M   'P 1'
#
loop_
_entity.id
_entity.type
_entity.pdbx_description
1 polymer ?
#
loop_
_entity_poly.entity_id
_entity_poly.type
_entity_poly.pdbx_seq_one_letter_code
_entity_poly.pdbx_strand_id
1 'polypeptide(L)'
;MKTAAKGIVQIEGHELTVTNPDKILWPEKGISKLTYLQKLIVLSPYLLKYCRDRYLTTIRYPHGIHDKSFYQKNCPEPTPSFVKTAELQGIRYVNLESLPTLLWLGNLACLEFHSSFHRIGSELPAEWILDIDPSLEEEPRIMYAVSLIGDALEAMNIQSVPKTSGASGVQIFIPIMPKYTFEQLRTVGEFLGKYLVQKYPSLFTIERLKKNRGDLIYVDYLQHWFGKTLSAPYTPRARKHATVSTPLLWEEVRRNCEISQFNLLTIEDRLKQHGDLIEQVEPQSLDHVLRMIT
;
A
#
# COMPACT_ATOMS: atom_id res chain seq x y z
N MET A 1 19.22 35.33 -4.11
CA MET A 1 19.04 33.87 -4.16
C MET A 1 19.13 33.34 -2.73
N LYS A 2 18.06 32.76 -2.16
CA LYS A 2 18.18 32.03 -0.90
C LYS A 2 19.01 30.78 -1.18
N THR A 3 20.18 30.66 -0.56
CA THR A 3 20.98 29.44 -0.60
C THR A 3 20.09 28.29 -0.10
N ALA A 4 19.98 27.22 -0.88
CA ALA A 4 19.24 26.03 -0.47
C ALA A 4 19.78 25.53 0.87
N ALA A 5 18.96 25.55 1.93
CA ALA A 5 19.36 25.01 3.21
C ALA A 5 19.76 23.53 3.04
N LYS A 6 20.90 23.16 3.62
CA LYS A 6 21.49 21.83 3.56
C LYS A 6 21.94 21.45 4.97
N GLY A 7 21.60 20.24 5.40
CA GLY A 7 22.01 19.69 6.69
C GLY A 7 22.48 18.25 6.53
N ILE A 8 23.34 17.80 7.43
CA ILE A 8 23.74 16.40 7.55
C ILE A 8 23.04 15.85 8.80
N VAL A 9 22.40 14.69 8.67
CA VAL A 9 21.81 13.97 9.79
C VAL A 9 22.47 12.60 9.92
N GLN A 10 22.70 12.17 11.16
CA GLN A 10 23.18 10.82 11.48
C GLN A 10 21.96 9.94 11.76
N ILE A 11 21.82 8.84 11.03
CA ILE A 11 20.72 7.88 11.18
C ILE A 11 21.35 6.49 11.24
N GLU A 12 21.20 5.80 12.38
CA GLU A 12 21.72 4.43 12.56
C GLU A 12 23.21 4.26 12.16
N GLY A 13 24.04 5.28 12.44
CA GLY A 13 25.46 5.28 12.10
C GLY A 13 25.80 5.66 10.65
N HIS A 14 24.81 6.08 9.86
CA HIS A 14 24.99 6.56 8.50
C HIS A 14 24.72 8.05 8.36
N GLU A 15 25.58 8.74 7.59
CA GLU A 15 25.36 10.14 7.26
C GLU A 15 24.38 10.28 6.09
N LEU A 16 23.35 11.08 6.27
CA LEU A 16 22.45 11.49 5.18
C LEU A 16 22.44 13.00 5.03
N THR A 17 22.77 13.46 3.83
CA THR A 17 22.64 14.87 3.47
C THR A 17 21.20 15.18 3.09
N VAL A 18 20.52 16.00 3.88
CA VAL A 18 19.19 16.55 3.56
C VAL A 18 19.36 17.92 2.91
N THR A 19 18.83 18.06 1.70
CA THR A 19 18.82 19.33 0.94
C THR A 19 17.43 19.95 1.00
N ASN A 20 17.24 21.25 0.80
CA ASN A 20 15.89 21.85 0.67
C ASN A 20 14.84 21.40 1.73
N PRO A 21 15.16 21.37 3.04
CA PRO A 21 14.27 20.85 4.07
C PRO A 21 12.92 21.59 4.11
N ASP A 22 12.92 22.90 3.82
CA ASP A 22 11.73 23.75 3.86
C ASP A 22 10.85 23.62 2.61
N LYS A 23 11.25 22.81 1.61
CA LYS A 23 10.47 22.62 0.39
C LYS A 23 9.11 22.03 0.73
N ILE A 24 8.05 22.73 0.36
CA ILE A 24 6.68 22.26 0.54
C ILE A 24 6.39 21.11 -0.44
N LEU A 25 5.98 19.96 0.10
CA LEU A 25 5.61 18.78 -0.67
C LEU A 25 4.08 18.62 -0.75
N TRP A 26 3.37 18.96 0.33
CA TRP A 26 1.90 19.08 0.38
C TRP A 26 1.49 20.47 0.84
N PRO A 27 1.19 21.39 -0.10
CA PRO A 27 0.78 22.76 0.23
C PRO A 27 -0.45 22.84 1.14
N GLU A 28 -1.48 22.04 0.88
CA GLU A 28 -2.77 22.07 1.58
C GLU A 28 -2.68 21.63 3.04
N LYS A 29 -1.64 20.87 3.39
CA LYS A 29 -1.35 20.45 4.77
C LYS A 29 -0.14 21.17 5.36
N GLY A 30 0.48 22.09 4.62
CA GLY A 30 1.70 22.78 5.04
C GLY A 30 2.88 21.85 5.30
N ILE A 31 2.91 20.66 4.68
CA ILE A 31 3.97 19.67 4.95
C ILE A 31 5.19 19.98 4.10
N SER A 32 6.26 20.39 4.78
CA SER A 32 7.59 20.53 4.19
C SER A 32 8.28 19.17 4.06
N LYS A 33 9.40 19.13 3.34
CA LYS A 33 10.22 17.92 3.24
C LYS A 33 10.76 17.48 4.59
N LEU A 34 11.15 18.41 5.45
CA LEU A 34 11.60 18.07 6.80
C LEU A 34 10.49 17.41 7.61
N THR A 35 9.28 17.97 7.60
CA THR A 35 8.10 17.36 8.25
C THR A 35 7.80 15.98 7.67
N TYR A 36 7.89 15.84 6.35
CA TYR A 36 7.71 14.55 5.69
C TYR A 36 8.72 13.50 6.18
N LEU A 37 10.01 13.83 6.23
CA LEU A 37 11.05 12.93 6.74
C LEU A 37 10.80 12.55 8.20
N GLN A 38 10.35 13.48 9.05
CA GLN A 38 9.97 13.18 10.44
C GLN A 38 8.81 12.18 10.49
N LYS A 39 7.81 12.33 9.64
CA LYS A 39 6.69 11.38 9.58
C LYS A 39 7.09 10.02 9.03
N LEU A 40 8.09 9.94 8.13
CA LEU A 40 8.67 8.65 7.75
C LEU A 40 9.37 7.94 8.91
N ILE A 41 9.99 8.68 9.84
CA ILE A 41 10.57 8.08 11.06
C ILE A 41 9.47 7.42 11.89
N VAL A 42 8.34 8.12 12.12
CA VAL A 42 7.19 7.58 12.86
C VAL A 42 6.62 6.33 12.17
N LEU A 43 6.51 6.36 10.84
CA LEU A 43 5.96 5.25 10.06
C LEU A 43 6.93 4.08 9.91
N SER A 44 8.23 4.27 10.15
CA SER A 44 9.26 3.30 9.78
C SER A 44 9.08 1.90 10.39
N PRO A 45 8.69 1.73 11.67
CA PRO A 45 8.52 0.40 12.24
C PRO A 45 7.43 -0.41 11.53
N TYR A 46 6.44 0.28 10.97
CA TYR A 46 5.27 -0.30 10.32
C TYR A 46 5.48 -0.46 8.81
N LEU A 47 5.90 0.61 8.12
CA LEU A 47 6.11 0.60 6.67
C LEU A 47 7.22 -0.37 6.26
N LEU A 48 8.36 -0.37 6.98
CA LEU A 48 9.49 -1.24 6.64
C LEU A 48 9.11 -2.72 6.72
N LYS A 49 8.21 -3.09 7.64
CA LYS A 49 7.75 -4.49 7.78
C LYS A 49 7.16 -5.04 6.48
N TYR A 50 6.36 -4.23 5.78
CA TYR A 50 5.68 -4.65 4.55
C TYR A 50 6.49 -4.42 3.27
N CYS A 51 7.60 -3.67 3.37
CA CYS A 51 8.54 -3.47 2.26
C CYS A 51 9.80 -4.36 2.34
N ARG A 52 10.13 -4.87 3.52
CA ARG A 52 11.31 -5.72 3.75
C ARG A 52 11.25 -6.97 2.89
N ASP A 53 12.40 -7.34 2.32
CA ASP A 53 12.58 -8.51 1.47
C ASP A 53 11.64 -8.50 0.25
N ARG A 54 11.28 -7.31 -0.27
CA ARG A 54 10.40 -7.17 -1.45
C ARG A 54 11.01 -6.21 -2.46
N TYR A 55 10.67 -6.41 -3.73
CA TYR A 55 11.08 -5.51 -4.80
C TYR A 55 10.26 -4.23 -4.71
N LEU A 56 10.94 -3.09 -4.50
CA LEU A 56 10.28 -1.81 -4.28
C LEU A 56 10.15 -1.00 -5.57
N THR A 57 8.91 -0.62 -5.91
CA THR A 57 8.65 0.51 -6.81
C THR A 57 8.34 1.75 -5.98
N THR A 58 8.93 2.89 -6.33
CA THR A 58 8.59 4.18 -5.71
C THR A 58 7.92 5.11 -6.71
N ILE A 59 7.11 6.04 -6.22
CA ILE A 59 6.64 7.18 -7.02
C ILE A 59 7.25 8.45 -6.45
N ARG A 60 7.98 9.16 -7.31
CA ARG A 60 8.74 10.36 -6.95
C ARG A 60 8.03 11.62 -7.39
N TYR A 61 8.01 12.60 -6.50
CA TYR A 61 7.42 13.93 -6.70
C TYR A 61 8.47 14.99 -6.35
N PRO A 62 9.50 15.20 -7.19
CA PRO A 62 10.63 16.06 -6.85
C PRO A 62 10.22 17.47 -6.46
N HIS A 63 9.10 17.97 -6.98
CA HIS A 63 8.57 19.32 -6.77
C HIS A 63 7.24 19.37 -5.99
N GLY A 64 6.86 18.28 -5.33
CA GLY A 64 5.61 18.19 -4.57
C GLY A 64 4.45 17.62 -5.39
N ILE A 65 3.30 17.41 -4.74
CA ILE A 65 2.21 16.58 -5.27
C ILE A 65 1.48 17.14 -6.50
N HIS A 66 1.60 18.43 -6.78
CA HIS A 66 0.94 19.10 -7.91
C HIS A 66 1.81 19.16 -9.18
N ASP A 67 3.07 18.77 -9.08
CA ASP A 67 4.00 18.76 -10.20
C ASP A 67 4.16 17.32 -10.76
N LYS A 68 4.95 17.18 -11.82
CA LYS A 68 5.22 15.92 -12.49
C LYS A 68 5.80 14.90 -11.53
N SER A 69 5.23 13.70 -11.59
CA SER A 69 5.72 12.52 -10.91
C SER A 69 6.20 11.45 -11.87
N PHE A 70 7.00 10.52 -11.38
CA PHE A 70 7.38 9.35 -12.15
C PHE A 70 7.55 8.11 -11.27
N TYR A 71 7.24 6.95 -11.86
CA TYR A 71 7.51 5.65 -11.28
C TYR A 71 8.99 5.33 -11.40
N GLN A 72 9.59 4.84 -10.33
CA GLN A 72 10.99 4.45 -10.30
C GLN A 72 11.14 3.05 -9.70
N LYS A 73 11.48 2.10 -10.58
CA LYS A 73 11.77 0.71 -10.23
C LYS A 73 13.27 0.49 -10.01
N ASN A 74 14.08 0.97 -10.96
CA ASN A 74 15.53 0.85 -10.88
C ASN A 74 16.08 1.75 -9.76
N CYS A 75 17.07 1.25 -9.05
CA CYS A 75 17.76 1.94 -7.96
C CYS A 75 18.33 3.27 -8.49
N PRO A 76 18.06 4.41 -7.82
CA PRO A 76 18.58 5.69 -8.27
C PRO A 76 20.07 5.83 -7.97
N GLU A 77 20.79 6.47 -8.89
CA GLU A 77 22.21 6.77 -8.74
C GLU A 77 22.46 8.26 -8.41
N PRO A 78 23.50 8.58 -7.63
CA PRO A 78 24.40 7.66 -6.94
C PRO A 78 23.72 6.95 -5.75
N THR A 79 23.96 5.65 -5.62
CA THR A 79 23.44 4.82 -4.53
C THR A 79 24.35 4.90 -3.28
N PRO A 80 23.83 5.28 -2.09
CA PRO A 80 24.59 5.20 -0.85
C PRO A 80 24.99 3.77 -0.50
N SER A 81 26.14 3.59 0.16
CA SER A 81 26.69 2.26 0.48
C SER A 81 25.81 1.40 1.42
N PHE A 82 24.95 2.02 2.21
CA PHE A 82 24.01 1.33 3.11
C PHE A 82 22.75 0.82 2.40
N VAL A 83 22.51 1.20 1.14
CA VAL A 83 21.32 0.80 0.39
C VAL A 83 21.57 -0.57 -0.24
N LYS A 84 20.81 -1.56 0.22
CA LYS A 84 20.79 -2.89 -0.38
C LYS A 84 19.88 -2.92 -1.61
N THR A 85 20.22 -3.80 -2.55
CA THR A 85 19.45 -3.99 -3.79
C THR A 85 19.33 -5.46 -4.14
N ALA A 86 18.27 -5.78 -4.91
CA ALA A 86 18.06 -7.09 -5.49
C ALA A 86 17.68 -6.96 -6.96
N GLU A 87 18.05 -7.94 -7.78
CA GLU A 87 17.76 -7.94 -9.21
C GLU A 87 16.56 -8.81 -9.55
N LEU A 88 15.71 -8.32 -10.44
CA LEU A 88 14.64 -9.11 -11.04
C LEU A 88 14.45 -8.65 -12.48
N GLN A 89 14.54 -9.58 -13.42
CA GLN A 89 14.34 -9.33 -14.86
C GLN A 89 15.15 -8.14 -15.39
N GLY A 90 16.43 -8.04 -14.99
CA GLY A 90 17.34 -6.98 -15.43
C GLY A 90 17.12 -5.61 -14.78
N ILE A 91 16.25 -5.51 -13.78
CA ILE A 91 16.04 -4.28 -13.00
C ILE A 91 16.65 -4.46 -11.61
N ARG A 92 17.47 -3.50 -11.18
CA ARG A 92 18.06 -3.45 -9.84
C ARG A 92 17.12 -2.69 -8.91
N TYR A 93 16.33 -3.38 -8.10
CA TYR A 93 15.38 -2.77 -7.17
C TYR A 93 16.07 -2.43 -5.84
N VAL A 94 15.58 -1.37 -5.17
CA VAL A 94 15.93 -1.10 -3.77
C VAL A 94 15.25 -2.13 -2.88
N ASN A 95 16.00 -2.71 -1.94
CA ASN A 95 15.43 -3.45 -0.80
C ASN A 95 15.24 -2.46 0.36
N LEU A 96 14.00 -2.16 0.71
CA LEU A 96 13.66 -1.18 1.75
C LEU A 96 13.47 -1.87 3.09
N GLU A 97 14.59 -2.05 3.79
CA GLU A 97 14.64 -2.78 5.07
C GLU A 97 15.13 -1.95 6.26
N SER A 98 15.59 -0.71 6.04
CA SER A 98 16.21 0.13 7.08
C SER A 98 15.72 1.59 7.04
N LEU A 99 15.78 2.26 8.20
CA LEU A 99 15.41 3.67 8.33
C LEU A 99 16.30 4.61 7.49
N PRO A 100 17.64 4.44 7.42
CA PRO A 100 18.51 5.22 6.53
C PRO A 100 18.06 5.15 5.07
N THR A 101 17.70 3.95 4.57
CA THR A 101 17.22 3.75 3.20
C THR A 101 15.90 4.45 2.98
N LEU A 102 14.98 4.35 3.93
CA LEU A 102 13.68 5.04 3.87
C LEU A 102 13.85 6.56 3.79
N LEU A 103 14.69 7.13 4.65
CA LEU A 103 14.90 8.58 4.69
C LEU A 103 15.70 9.08 3.49
N TRP A 104 16.60 8.27 2.94
CA TRP A 104 17.26 8.59 1.66
C TRP A 104 16.25 8.67 0.52
N LEU A 105 15.36 7.68 0.37
CA LEU A 105 14.29 7.72 -0.64
C LEU A 105 13.32 8.89 -0.39
N GLY A 106 12.95 9.15 0.87
CA GLY A 106 12.14 10.30 1.24
C GLY A 106 12.79 11.62 0.88
N ASN A 107 14.11 11.74 1.04
CA ASN A 107 14.87 12.93 0.70
C ASN A 107 14.96 13.16 -0.83
N LEU A 108 14.90 12.07 -1.60
CA LEU A 108 14.71 12.06 -3.07
C LEU A 108 13.26 12.34 -3.50
N ALA A 109 12.38 12.65 -2.54
CA ALA A 109 10.95 12.90 -2.70
C ALA A 109 10.18 11.70 -3.28
N CYS A 110 10.59 10.46 -2.94
CA CYS A 110 9.71 9.31 -3.04
C CYS A 110 8.58 9.51 -2.03
N LEU A 111 7.35 9.75 -2.50
CA LEU A 111 6.19 9.96 -1.64
C LEU A 111 5.33 8.71 -1.50
N GLU A 112 5.47 7.75 -2.42
CA GLU A 112 4.76 6.48 -2.36
C GLU A 112 5.73 5.31 -2.51
N PHE A 113 5.49 4.26 -1.72
CA PHE A 113 6.29 3.04 -1.63
C PHE A 113 5.39 1.85 -1.94
N HIS A 114 5.72 1.13 -3.01
CA HIS A 114 4.92 0.03 -3.55
C HIS A 114 5.74 -1.25 -3.54
N SER A 115 5.34 -2.23 -2.73
CA SER A 115 6.04 -3.50 -2.58
C SER A 115 5.50 -4.56 -3.53
N SER A 116 6.37 -5.42 -4.05
CA SER A 116 5.99 -6.59 -4.86
C SER A 116 5.11 -7.57 -4.10
N PHE A 117 4.20 -8.30 -4.73
CA PHE A 117 3.36 -9.27 -4.00
C PHE A 117 4.10 -10.50 -3.45
N HIS A 118 5.32 -10.75 -3.90
CA HIS A 118 6.19 -11.83 -3.43
C HIS A 118 7.45 -11.27 -2.76
N ARG A 119 8.13 -12.12 -2.00
CA ARG A 119 9.45 -11.80 -1.44
C ARG A 119 10.56 -12.01 -2.47
N ILE A 120 11.69 -11.35 -2.26
CA ILE A 120 12.92 -11.54 -3.03
C ILE A 120 13.30 -13.03 -2.97
N GLY A 121 13.59 -13.62 -4.13
CA GLY A 121 13.91 -15.04 -4.27
C GLY A 121 12.73 -16.02 -4.18
N SER A 122 11.50 -15.56 -3.92
CA SER A 122 10.31 -16.42 -3.89
C SER A 122 9.41 -16.20 -5.09
N GLU A 123 8.86 -17.28 -5.62
CA GLU A 123 7.79 -17.28 -6.64
C GLU A 123 6.39 -17.27 -6.03
N LEU A 124 6.29 -17.47 -4.71
CA LEU A 124 5.02 -17.50 -4.00
C LEU A 124 4.65 -16.10 -3.48
N PRO A 125 3.35 -15.76 -3.46
CA PRO A 125 2.83 -14.57 -2.79
C PRO A 125 3.20 -14.57 -1.30
N ALA A 126 3.52 -13.40 -0.77
CA ALA A 126 3.78 -13.21 0.66
C ALA A 126 2.48 -13.07 1.46
N GLU A 127 1.46 -12.44 0.88
CA GLU A 127 0.11 -12.31 1.40
C GLU A 127 -0.88 -12.44 0.24
N TRP A 128 -2.15 -12.75 0.52
CA TRP A 128 -3.21 -12.57 -0.47
C TRP A 128 -3.83 -11.18 -0.30
N ILE A 129 -3.96 -10.44 -1.39
CA ILE A 129 -4.51 -9.08 -1.36
C ILE A 129 -5.60 -8.95 -2.42
N LEU A 130 -6.74 -8.41 -2.00
CA LEU A 130 -7.83 -7.99 -2.88
C LEU A 130 -7.80 -6.46 -3.02
N ASP A 131 -7.82 -5.97 -4.25
CA ASP A 131 -7.88 -4.54 -4.55
C ASP A 131 -9.31 -4.18 -5.00
N ILE A 132 -9.98 -3.32 -4.23
CA ILE A 132 -11.37 -2.93 -4.46
C ILE A 132 -11.36 -1.51 -4.99
N ASP A 133 -11.46 -1.43 -6.30
CA ASP A 133 -11.34 -0.17 -7.04
C ASP A 133 -12.71 0.33 -7.51
N PRO A 134 -13.06 1.59 -7.18
CA PRO A 134 -14.26 2.20 -7.70
C PRO A 134 -14.12 2.51 -9.20
N SER A 135 -15.21 2.34 -9.94
CA SER A 135 -15.29 2.80 -11.34
C SER A 135 -15.42 4.33 -11.42
N LEU A 136 -16.07 4.92 -10.42
CA LEU A 136 -16.25 6.37 -10.23
C LEU A 136 -15.04 7.00 -9.53
N GLU A 137 -14.85 8.30 -9.76
CA GLU A 137 -13.83 9.08 -9.05
C GLU A 137 -14.19 9.25 -7.56
N GLU A 138 -15.47 9.54 -7.29
CA GLU A 138 -16.06 9.51 -5.97
C GLU A 138 -17.07 8.36 -5.90
N GLU A 139 -16.85 7.41 -4.99
CA GLU A 139 -17.71 6.25 -4.81
C GLU A 139 -18.20 6.19 -3.36
N PRO A 140 -19.38 6.76 -3.06
CA PRO A 140 -19.90 6.81 -1.69
C PRO A 140 -20.25 5.42 -1.13
N ARG A 141 -20.37 4.39 -1.99
CA ARG A 141 -20.70 3.02 -1.57
C ARG A 141 -19.46 2.19 -1.28
N ILE A 142 -18.23 2.71 -1.44
CA ILE A 142 -17.01 1.89 -1.38
C ILE A 142 -16.84 1.15 -0.05
N MET A 143 -17.07 1.82 1.08
CA MET A 143 -16.94 1.19 2.40
C MET A 143 -18.03 0.15 2.65
N TYR A 144 -19.26 0.42 2.19
CA TYR A 144 -20.35 -0.55 2.25
C TYR A 144 -20.04 -1.80 1.40
N ALA A 145 -19.52 -1.61 0.19
CA ALA A 145 -19.09 -2.71 -0.65
C ALA A 145 -17.98 -3.53 0.03
N VAL A 146 -16.97 -2.87 0.59
CA VAL A 146 -15.88 -3.53 1.33
C VAL A 146 -16.41 -4.29 2.54
N SER A 147 -17.38 -3.76 3.30
CA SER A 147 -17.96 -4.49 4.43
C SER A 147 -18.66 -5.77 3.98
N LEU A 148 -19.37 -5.76 2.85
CA LEU A 148 -19.99 -6.97 2.30
C LEU A 148 -18.95 -8.02 1.88
N ILE A 149 -17.79 -7.58 1.37
CA ILE A 149 -16.67 -8.48 1.06
C ILE A 149 -16.10 -9.07 2.36
N GLY A 150 -15.93 -8.25 3.40
CA GLY A 150 -15.51 -8.69 4.72
C GLY A 150 -16.44 -9.75 5.30
N ASP A 151 -17.76 -9.50 5.28
CA ASP A 151 -18.75 -10.45 5.78
C ASP A 151 -18.74 -11.77 4.95
N ALA A 152 -18.47 -11.70 3.64
CA ALA A 152 -18.32 -12.89 2.81
C ALA A 152 -17.04 -13.69 3.13
N LEU A 153 -15.92 -13.02 3.38
CA LEU A 153 -14.67 -13.64 3.82
C LEU A 153 -14.85 -14.29 5.21
N GLU A 154 -15.50 -13.59 6.13
CA GLU A 154 -15.83 -14.12 7.47
C GLU A 154 -16.70 -15.38 7.38
N ALA A 155 -17.74 -15.39 6.54
CA ALA A 155 -18.58 -16.56 6.30
C ALA A 155 -17.81 -17.76 5.71
N MET A 156 -16.67 -17.51 5.04
CA MET A 156 -15.76 -18.54 4.53
C MET A 156 -14.68 -18.93 5.56
N ASN A 157 -14.75 -18.42 6.79
CA ASN A 157 -13.71 -18.54 7.82
C ASN A 157 -12.34 -18.04 7.34
N ILE A 158 -12.31 -16.91 6.61
CA ILE A 158 -11.08 -16.23 6.19
C ILE A 158 -10.93 -14.96 7.02
N GLN A 159 -9.93 -14.91 7.88
CA GLN A 159 -9.57 -13.70 8.62
C GLN A 159 -8.90 -12.70 7.67
N SER A 160 -9.29 -11.43 7.75
CA SER A 160 -8.79 -10.41 6.84
C SER A 160 -8.80 -9.02 7.48
N VAL A 161 -7.96 -8.13 6.95
CA VAL A 161 -7.77 -6.77 7.46
C VAL A 161 -7.99 -5.77 6.31
N PRO A 162 -9.03 -4.92 6.39
CA PRO A 162 -9.24 -3.88 5.40
C PRO A 162 -8.21 -2.77 5.59
N LYS A 163 -7.89 -2.06 4.51
CA LYS A 163 -6.92 -0.97 4.50
C LYS A 163 -7.33 0.05 3.45
N THR A 164 -7.36 1.33 3.80
CA THR A 164 -7.49 2.37 2.77
C THR A 164 -6.31 2.29 1.81
N SER A 165 -6.54 2.42 0.50
CA SER A 165 -5.40 2.65 -0.41
C SER A 165 -4.70 3.97 -0.09
N GLY A 166 -5.41 4.91 0.55
CA GLY A 166 -5.03 6.31 0.72
C GLY A 166 -5.27 7.16 -0.55
N ALA A 167 -5.81 6.57 -1.61
CA ALA A 167 -6.38 7.28 -2.76
C ALA A 167 -7.92 7.18 -2.70
N SER A 168 -8.56 6.54 -3.68
CA SER A 168 -10.02 6.37 -3.75
C SER A 168 -10.48 4.95 -3.40
N GLY A 169 -9.64 3.92 -3.59
CA GLY A 169 -9.97 2.53 -3.35
C GLY A 169 -9.63 2.02 -1.94
N VAL A 170 -10.03 0.78 -1.68
CA VAL A 170 -9.76 0.04 -0.44
C VAL A 170 -9.18 -1.32 -0.78
N GLN A 171 -8.23 -1.77 0.02
CA GLN A 171 -7.57 -3.07 -0.14
C GLN A 171 -7.91 -3.95 1.05
N ILE A 172 -7.96 -5.25 0.83
CA ILE A 172 -8.16 -6.23 1.91
C ILE A 172 -6.93 -7.13 1.92
N PHE A 173 -6.23 -7.15 3.04
CA PHE A 173 -5.07 -8.01 3.30
C PHE A 173 -5.51 -9.29 3.98
N ILE A 174 -5.05 -10.42 3.47
CA ILE A 174 -5.28 -11.75 4.03
C ILE A 174 -3.91 -12.40 4.28
N PRO A 175 -3.44 -12.43 5.54
CA PRO A 175 -2.24 -13.19 5.91
C PRO A 175 -2.45 -14.68 5.64
N ILE A 176 -1.52 -15.29 4.91
CA ILE A 176 -1.59 -16.68 4.46
C ILE A 176 -0.30 -17.44 4.73
N MET A 177 -0.42 -18.75 4.92
CA MET A 177 0.74 -19.64 4.93
C MET A 177 1.47 -19.59 3.56
N PRO A 178 2.82 -19.61 3.53
CA PRO A 178 3.62 -19.43 2.32
C PRO A 178 3.68 -20.72 1.47
N LYS A 179 2.52 -21.23 1.04
CA LYS A 179 2.36 -22.47 0.27
C LYS A 179 1.39 -22.35 -0.91
N TYR A 180 0.74 -21.20 -1.09
CA TYR A 180 -0.24 -20.98 -2.15
C TYR A 180 0.39 -20.30 -3.33
N THR A 181 0.06 -20.73 -4.55
CA THR A 181 0.46 -20.03 -5.77
C THR A 181 -0.43 -18.82 -6.03
N PHE A 182 0.06 -17.87 -6.82
CA PHE A 182 -0.77 -16.75 -7.31
C PHE A 182 -2.04 -17.24 -8.00
N GLU A 183 -1.97 -18.36 -8.73
CA GLU A 183 -3.14 -18.93 -9.41
C GLU A 183 -4.19 -19.45 -8.43
N GLN A 184 -3.78 -20.21 -7.41
CA GLN A 184 -4.71 -20.70 -6.38
C GLN A 184 -5.45 -19.55 -5.69
N LEU A 185 -4.74 -18.48 -5.31
CA LEU A 185 -5.36 -17.31 -4.70
C LEU A 185 -6.33 -16.59 -5.63
N ARG A 186 -6.00 -16.50 -6.93
CA ARG A 186 -6.91 -15.93 -7.93
C ARG A 186 -8.15 -16.78 -8.15
N THR A 187 -8.06 -18.11 -8.05
CA THR A 187 -9.23 -18.99 -8.09
C THR A 187 -10.18 -18.71 -6.93
N VAL A 188 -9.65 -18.51 -5.72
CA VAL A 188 -10.47 -18.09 -4.56
C VAL A 188 -11.08 -16.71 -4.77
N GLY A 189 -10.29 -15.75 -5.28
CA GLY A 189 -10.79 -14.40 -5.58
C GLY A 189 -11.85 -14.37 -6.67
N GLU A 190 -11.74 -15.22 -7.70
CA GLU A 190 -12.75 -15.36 -8.74
C GLU A 190 -14.06 -15.92 -8.19
N PHE A 191 -13.97 -16.97 -7.35
CA PHE A 191 -15.15 -17.53 -6.68
C PHE A 191 -15.86 -16.48 -5.83
N LEU A 192 -15.11 -15.73 -5.02
CA LEU A 192 -15.63 -14.63 -4.21
C LEU A 192 -16.28 -13.54 -5.08
N GLY A 193 -15.61 -13.12 -6.15
CA GLY A 193 -16.13 -12.12 -7.08
C GLY A 193 -17.44 -12.55 -7.74
N LYS A 194 -17.51 -13.80 -8.23
CA LYS A 194 -18.74 -14.37 -8.82
C LYS A 194 -19.88 -14.42 -7.80
N TYR A 195 -19.60 -14.85 -6.57
CA TYR A 195 -20.59 -14.85 -5.49
C TYR A 195 -21.14 -13.44 -5.21
N LEU A 196 -20.26 -12.44 -5.10
CA LEU A 196 -20.66 -11.06 -4.85
C LEU A 196 -21.49 -10.46 -5.98
N VAL A 197 -21.13 -10.74 -7.23
CA VAL A 197 -21.91 -10.30 -8.42
C VAL A 197 -23.28 -10.97 -8.44
N GLN A 198 -23.37 -12.26 -8.11
CA GLN A 198 -24.66 -12.95 -8.05
C GLN A 198 -25.56 -12.42 -6.94
N LYS A 199 -24.98 -12.13 -5.77
CA LYS A 199 -25.72 -11.69 -4.59
C LYS A 199 -26.09 -10.20 -4.63
N TYR A 200 -25.22 -9.36 -5.19
CA TYR A 200 -25.40 -7.91 -5.27
C TYR A 200 -25.08 -7.39 -6.69
N PRO A 201 -25.88 -7.78 -7.71
CA PRO A 201 -25.60 -7.48 -9.12
C PRO A 201 -25.63 -5.99 -9.48
N SER A 202 -26.27 -5.16 -8.65
CA SER A 202 -26.32 -3.70 -8.81
C SER A 202 -25.15 -2.97 -8.13
N LEU A 203 -24.22 -3.69 -7.50
CA LEU A 203 -23.10 -3.10 -6.76
C LEU A 203 -21.74 -3.58 -7.26
N PHE A 204 -21.60 -4.87 -7.56
CA PHE A 204 -20.32 -5.46 -7.95
C PHE A 204 -20.25 -5.85 -9.42
N THR A 205 -19.03 -5.86 -9.94
CA THR A 205 -18.69 -6.45 -11.23
C THR A 205 -17.34 -7.14 -11.17
N ILE A 206 -17.15 -8.15 -12.04
CA ILE A 206 -15.85 -8.75 -12.37
C ILE A 206 -15.44 -8.44 -13.82
N GLU A 207 -16.16 -7.56 -14.50
CA GLU A 207 -15.83 -7.09 -15.85
C GLU A 207 -14.51 -6.30 -15.83
N ARG A 208 -13.57 -6.72 -16.68
CA ARG A 208 -12.22 -6.15 -16.74
C ARG A 208 -12.19 -4.79 -17.42
N LEU A 209 -13.05 -4.57 -18.41
CA LEU A 209 -13.04 -3.32 -19.18
C LEU A 209 -13.81 -2.24 -18.43
N LYS A 210 -13.11 -1.20 -17.94
CA LYS A 210 -13.73 -0.08 -17.20
C LYS A 210 -14.95 0.52 -17.92
N LYS A 211 -14.90 0.64 -19.26
CA LYS A 211 -16.00 1.14 -20.10
C LYS A 211 -17.29 0.31 -20.03
N ASN A 212 -17.20 -0.96 -19.64
CA ASN A 212 -18.33 -1.89 -19.55
C ASN A 212 -18.87 -2.02 -18.12
N ARG A 213 -18.25 -1.37 -17.12
CA ARG A 213 -18.62 -1.53 -15.70
C ARG A 213 -19.80 -0.65 -15.28
N GLY A 214 -20.09 0.41 -16.03
CA GLY A 214 -21.00 1.46 -15.56
C GLY A 214 -20.47 2.07 -14.26
N ASP A 215 -21.33 2.13 -13.25
CA ASP A 215 -21.02 2.59 -11.90
C ASP A 215 -20.69 1.45 -10.92
N LEU A 216 -20.59 0.20 -11.39
CA LEU A 216 -20.33 -0.95 -10.52
C LEU A 216 -18.88 -0.95 -9.99
N ILE A 217 -18.72 -1.46 -8.77
CA ILE A 217 -17.43 -1.61 -8.08
C ILE A 217 -16.77 -2.90 -8.55
N TYR A 218 -15.52 -2.78 -9.01
CA TYR A 218 -14.78 -3.91 -9.54
C TYR A 218 -14.06 -4.65 -8.41
N VAL A 219 -14.33 -5.96 -8.30
CA VAL A 219 -13.57 -6.84 -7.42
C VAL A 219 -12.32 -7.28 -8.19
N ASP A 220 -11.19 -6.58 -8.01
CA ASP A 220 -9.99 -6.84 -8.79
C ASP A 220 -9.18 -8.01 -8.21
N TYR A 221 -9.60 -9.22 -8.58
CA TYR A 221 -8.89 -10.44 -8.21
C TYR A 221 -7.69 -10.72 -9.12
N LEU A 222 -7.41 -9.92 -10.15
CA LEU A 222 -6.41 -10.24 -11.19
C LEU A 222 -5.10 -9.47 -11.09
N GLN A 223 -5.06 -8.35 -10.35
CA GLN A 223 -3.81 -7.59 -10.15
C GLN A 223 -2.79 -8.36 -9.33
N HIS A 224 -3.25 -9.31 -8.52
CA HIS A 224 -2.41 -10.08 -7.61
C HIS A 224 -1.56 -11.10 -8.39
N TRP A 225 -0.39 -10.66 -8.86
CA TRP A 225 0.49 -11.42 -9.75
C TRP A 225 1.98 -11.24 -9.42
N PHE A 226 2.80 -12.22 -9.79
CA PHE A 226 4.26 -12.15 -9.68
C PHE A 226 4.85 -10.91 -10.37
N GLY A 227 5.81 -10.24 -9.73
CA GLY A 227 6.45 -9.03 -10.26
C GLY A 227 5.58 -7.76 -10.28
N LYS A 228 4.30 -7.85 -9.90
CA LYS A 228 3.44 -6.67 -9.69
C LYS A 228 3.65 -6.12 -8.28
N THR A 229 3.47 -4.80 -8.14
CA THR A 229 3.59 -4.07 -6.89
C THR A 229 2.28 -3.37 -6.54
N LEU A 230 2.02 -3.18 -5.26
CA LEU A 230 0.91 -2.40 -4.74
C LEU A 230 1.38 -1.47 -3.63
N SER A 231 0.64 -0.39 -3.38
CA SER A 231 0.92 0.54 -2.27
C SER A 231 1.04 -0.22 -0.96
N ALA A 232 2.21 -0.17 -0.34
CA ALA A 232 2.48 -0.89 0.90
C ALA A 232 1.61 -0.34 2.03
N PRO A 233 1.21 -1.16 3.01
CA PRO A 233 0.66 -0.66 4.26
C PRO A 233 1.55 0.43 4.86
N TYR A 234 0.89 1.47 5.39
CA TYR A 234 1.50 2.66 5.98
C TYR A 234 2.28 3.56 5.00
N THR A 235 2.21 3.30 3.69
CA THR A 235 2.82 4.20 2.71
C THR A 235 2.05 5.52 2.63
N PRO A 236 2.73 6.69 2.63
CA PRO A 236 2.10 7.95 2.28
C PRO A 236 1.60 7.93 0.83
N ARG A 237 0.59 8.76 0.54
CA ARG A 237 0.04 8.93 -0.81
C ARG A 237 0.13 10.39 -1.23
N ALA A 238 0.49 10.61 -2.49
CA ALA A 238 0.57 11.93 -3.08
C ALA A 238 -0.83 12.45 -3.44
N ARG A 239 -1.60 12.80 -2.40
CA ARG A 239 -2.95 13.36 -2.47
C ARG A 239 -3.01 14.64 -1.65
N LYS A 240 -3.94 15.55 -1.97
CA LYS A 240 -4.13 16.85 -1.29
C LYS A 240 -4.16 16.75 0.24
N HIS A 241 -4.69 15.66 0.80
CA HIS A 241 -4.79 15.47 2.24
C HIS A 241 -3.57 14.81 2.89
N ALA A 242 -2.51 14.52 2.14
CA ALA A 242 -1.33 13.78 2.62
C ALA A 242 -1.69 12.45 3.28
N THR A 243 -2.62 11.73 2.66
CA THR A 243 -3.18 10.49 3.17
C THR A 243 -2.12 9.41 3.33
N VAL A 244 -2.39 8.47 4.23
CA VAL A 244 -1.61 7.25 4.43
C VAL A 244 -2.49 6.06 4.07
N SER A 245 -1.88 5.07 3.44
CA SER A 245 -2.50 3.77 3.17
C SER A 245 -2.62 2.99 4.48
N THR A 246 -3.78 3.05 5.14
CA THR A 246 -3.90 2.74 6.57
C THR A 246 -4.81 1.55 6.84
N PRO A 247 -4.31 0.46 7.48
CA PRO A 247 -5.15 -0.63 7.96
C PRO A 247 -6.25 -0.14 8.89
N LEU A 248 -7.43 -0.73 8.77
CA LEU A 248 -8.67 -0.34 9.43
C LEU A 248 -9.25 -1.48 10.27
N LEU A 249 -9.99 -1.12 11.30
CA LEU A 249 -10.94 -2.03 11.94
C LEU A 249 -12.16 -2.20 11.03
N TRP A 250 -12.76 -3.39 11.02
CA TRP A 250 -14.01 -3.63 10.30
C TRP A 250 -15.15 -2.72 10.77
N GLU A 251 -15.15 -2.31 12.04
CA GLU A 251 -16.10 -1.32 12.57
C GLU A 251 -15.95 0.07 11.94
N GLU A 252 -14.73 0.51 11.64
CA GLU A 252 -14.46 1.78 10.97
C GLU A 252 -14.97 1.75 9.52
N VAL A 253 -14.82 0.61 8.85
CA VAL A 253 -15.39 0.37 7.51
C VAL A 253 -16.92 0.45 7.57
N ARG A 254 -17.56 -0.27 8.50
CA ARG A 254 -19.03 -0.27 8.64
C ARG A 254 -19.61 1.10 9.01
N ARG A 255 -18.83 1.94 9.70
CA ARG A 255 -19.18 3.34 10.01
C ARG A 255 -18.88 4.32 8.87
N ASN A 256 -18.44 3.82 7.71
CA ASN A 256 -18.10 4.64 6.53
C ASN A 256 -17.05 5.71 6.85
N CYS A 257 -15.93 5.33 7.46
CA CYS A 257 -14.84 6.26 7.75
C CYS A 257 -14.31 6.97 6.49
N GLU A 258 -13.84 8.21 6.65
CA GLU A 258 -13.30 8.98 5.54
C GLU A 258 -11.80 8.70 5.36
N ILE A 259 -11.37 8.35 4.15
CA ILE A 259 -9.96 8.06 3.84
C ILE A 259 -9.03 9.24 4.21
N SER A 260 -9.52 10.49 4.07
CA SER A 260 -8.78 11.73 4.34
C SER A 260 -8.38 11.90 5.82
N GLN A 261 -9.07 11.21 6.74
CA GLN A 261 -8.80 11.25 8.19
C GLN A 261 -7.47 10.56 8.53
N PHE A 262 -7.04 9.60 7.71
CA PHE A 262 -5.78 8.88 7.86
C PHE A 262 -4.70 9.57 7.04
N ASN A 263 -3.95 10.47 7.66
CA ASN A 263 -2.93 11.26 6.97
C ASN A 263 -1.65 11.42 7.79
N LEU A 264 -0.60 11.94 7.16
CA LEU A 264 0.73 12.10 7.77
C LEU A 264 0.72 12.87 9.10
N LEU A 265 -0.25 13.75 9.33
CA LEU A 265 -0.34 14.54 10.56
C LEU A 265 -1.06 13.78 11.69
N THR A 266 -1.97 12.86 11.37
CA THR A 266 -2.82 12.14 12.33
C THR A 266 -2.38 10.69 12.58
N ILE A 267 -1.55 10.12 11.70
CA ILE A 267 -1.22 8.70 11.72
C ILE A 267 -0.50 8.25 12.99
N GLU A 268 0.28 9.13 13.61
CA GLU A 268 1.03 8.82 14.83
C GLU A 268 0.10 8.46 16.00
N ASP A 269 -0.97 9.22 16.20
CA ASP A 269 -1.92 8.97 17.28
C ASP A 269 -2.68 7.66 17.06
N ARG A 270 -3.05 7.39 15.79
CA ARG A 270 -3.64 6.10 15.41
C ARG A 270 -2.73 4.94 15.74
N LEU A 271 -1.44 5.02 15.37
CA LEU A 271 -0.48 3.95 15.60
C LEU A 271 -0.23 3.72 17.08
N LYS A 272 -0.22 4.77 17.91
CA LYS A 272 -0.16 4.64 19.38
C LYS A 272 -1.38 3.92 19.95
N GLN A 273 -2.56 4.16 19.38
CA GLN A 273 -3.81 3.57 19.87
C GLN A 273 -4.02 2.12 19.43
N HIS A 274 -3.74 1.81 18.16
CA HIS A 274 -4.12 0.54 17.55
C HIS A 274 -2.94 -0.37 17.17
N GLY A 275 -1.71 0.17 17.15
CA GLY A 275 -0.56 -0.55 16.64
C GLY A 275 -0.73 -0.96 15.18
N ASP A 276 -0.18 -2.13 14.84
CA ASP A 276 -0.33 -2.72 13.51
C ASP A 276 -1.50 -3.70 13.47
N LEU A 277 -2.61 -3.32 12.83
CA LEU A 277 -3.79 -4.18 12.73
C LEU A 277 -3.56 -5.42 11.86
N ILE A 278 -2.65 -5.35 10.88
CA ILE A 278 -2.35 -6.51 10.02
C ILE A 278 -1.58 -7.58 10.83
N GLU A 279 -0.71 -7.17 11.75
CA GLU A 279 0.04 -8.09 12.62
C GLU A 279 -0.84 -8.85 13.62
N GLN A 280 -2.04 -8.35 13.90
CA GLN A 280 -2.98 -9.00 14.82
C GLN A 280 -3.70 -10.21 14.19
N VAL A 281 -3.49 -10.45 12.90
CA VAL A 281 -4.03 -11.61 12.18
C VAL A 281 -2.90 -12.55 11.80
N GLU A 282 -2.93 -13.75 12.37
CA GLU A 282 -1.94 -14.78 12.09
C GLU A 282 -2.07 -15.32 10.66
N PRO A 283 -0.95 -15.69 10.00
CA PRO A 283 -0.99 -16.39 8.72
C PRO A 283 -1.85 -17.66 8.79
N GLN A 284 -2.83 -17.78 7.89
CA GLN A 284 -3.81 -18.86 7.94
C GLN A 284 -3.73 -19.81 6.73
N SER A 285 -4.34 -20.99 6.87
CA SER A 285 -4.54 -21.94 5.78
C SER A 285 -5.85 -21.65 5.06
N LEU A 286 -5.82 -21.62 3.73
CA LEU A 286 -6.98 -21.54 2.83
C LEU A 286 -7.35 -22.91 2.22
N ASP A 287 -6.78 -24.02 2.72
CA ASP A 287 -7.01 -25.34 2.12
C ASP A 287 -8.48 -25.76 2.15
N HIS A 288 -9.24 -25.35 3.18
CA HIS A 288 -10.67 -25.65 3.28
C HIS A 288 -11.45 -24.96 2.17
N VAL A 289 -11.12 -23.71 1.87
CA VAL A 289 -11.76 -22.95 0.79
C VAL A 289 -11.41 -23.53 -0.56
N LEU A 290 -10.12 -23.81 -0.80
CA LEU A 290 -9.67 -24.40 -2.06
C LEU A 290 -10.38 -25.74 -2.32
N ARG A 291 -10.45 -26.64 -1.34
CA ARG A 291 -11.19 -27.91 -1.46
C ARG A 291 -12.69 -27.76 -1.74
N MET A 292 -13.30 -26.64 -1.37
CA MET A 292 -14.73 -26.40 -1.63
C MET A 292 -14.99 -25.93 -3.06
N ILE A 293 -14.01 -25.30 -3.70
CA ILE A 293 -14.18 -24.62 -5.00
C ILE A 293 -13.45 -25.32 -6.17
N THR A 294 -12.60 -26.31 -5.86
CA THR A 294 -11.91 -27.18 -6.84
C THR A 294 -12.51 -28.57 -6.81
#